data_AF-A0A9X9S3T1-F1
#
_entry.id   AF-A0A9X9S3T1-F1
#
_cell.length_a   1.000
_cell.length_b   1.000
_cell.length_c   1.000
_cell.angle_alpha   90.00
_cell.angle_beta   90.00
_cell.angle_gamma   90.00
#
_symmetry.space_group_name_H-M   'P 1'
#
loop_
_entity.id
_entity.type
_entity.pdbx_description
1 polymer ?
#
loop_
_entity_poly.entity_id
_entity_poly.type
_entity_poly.pdbx_seq_one_letter_code
_entity_poly.pdbx_strand_id
1 'polypeptide(L)'
;MSVESDEKTMSVPSGKDVPGKADASVVLNQLRGNIIPDNTNSESPAMGKNTEDILPPADMNVRDEIPPDTDEIRRKLEDEAADIKIREQLANAKVWEEKQKAIEQERVRQRKEIEREIEAESRKQSASRWKRNAGIGAAIIIVIIAAALLTFSVQPDLPATGDSFPYVSSYNMRIPQAESVDFAGIPVTVSGTGDKVIVSISGGLGTEIGVGEKITLSSPKRMVIRIFGITLFESDYQIVATFRGYVPQTNQNDFAVAVMTTRPVPEWAVNVIMPDGVDVTPISVDTF
;
A
#
# COMPACT_ATOMS: atom_id res chain seq x y z
N MET A 1 21.62 1.34 -67.08
CA MET A 1 22.32 1.80 -65.87
C MET A 1 22.14 0.71 -64.84
N SER A 2 23.23 -0.02 -64.59
CA SER A 2 23.34 -1.13 -63.65
C SER A 2 23.85 -0.59 -62.31
N VAL A 3 23.24 -1.00 -61.20
CA VAL A 3 23.83 -1.06 -59.85
C VAL A 3 23.02 -2.17 -59.14
N GLU A 4 23.46 -3.42 -59.15
CA GLU A 4 24.49 -4.05 -58.30
C GLU A 4 23.96 -4.34 -56.89
N SER A 5 23.60 -5.62 -56.74
CA SER A 5 23.32 -6.33 -55.50
C SER A 5 24.58 -6.42 -54.66
N ASP A 6 24.45 -6.32 -53.32
CA ASP A 6 25.38 -7.04 -52.46
C ASP A 6 24.71 -7.44 -51.14
N GLU A 7 24.69 -8.74 -50.94
CA GLU A 7 24.28 -9.50 -49.79
C GLU A 7 25.50 -9.64 -48.87
N LYS A 8 25.40 -9.26 -47.58
CA LYS A 8 26.43 -9.67 -46.62
C LYS A 8 25.85 -10.01 -45.25
N THR A 9 26.00 -11.30 -44.99
CA THR A 9 25.75 -12.11 -43.81
C THR A 9 26.42 -11.63 -42.51
N MET A 10 25.69 -11.89 -41.42
CA MET A 10 26.12 -12.37 -40.10
C MET A 10 27.44 -11.88 -39.49
N SER A 11 27.32 -11.28 -38.30
CA SER A 11 28.14 -11.69 -37.15
C SER A 11 27.45 -11.41 -35.82
N VAL A 12 27.25 -12.50 -35.08
CA VAL A 12 26.84 -12.56 -33.67
C VAL A 12 28.08 -12.43 -32.78
N PRO A 13 28.01 -11.63 -31.71
CA PRO A 13 28.64 -11.96 -30.43
C PRO A 13 27.53 -12.04 -29.36
N SER A 14 27.17 -13.18 -28.77
CA SER A 14 27.94 -14.06 -27.88
C SER A 14 28.77 -13.32 -26.83
N GLY A 15 28.09 -12.91 -25.77
CA GLY A 15 28.62 -12.56 -24.45
C GLY A 15 27.41 -12.53 -23.52
N LYS A 16 27.10 -13.63 -22.82
CA LYS A 16 27.58 -13.89 -21.45
C LYS A 16 27.75 -12.57 -20.69
N ASP A 17 26.75 -12.21 -19.92
CA ASP A 17 26.96 -11.89 -18.51
C ASP A 17 25.63 -11.99 -17.76
N VAL A 18 25.61 -12.97 -16.85
CA VAL A 18 24.59 -13.15 -15.84
C VAL A 18 24.94 -12.18 -14.70
N PRO A 19 24.09 -11.19 -14.36
CA PRO A 19 24.20 -10.55 -13.07
C PRO A 19 23.63 -11.52 -12.04
N GLY A 20 24.53 -11.96 -11.17
CA GLY A 20 24.31 -12.97 -10.16
C GLY A 20 23.11 -12.70 -9.27
N LYS A 21 22.49 -13.82 -8.88
CA LYS A 21 21.77 -13.96 -7.62
C LYS A 21 22.74 -13.55 -6.50
N ALA A 22 22.70 -12.28 -6.10
CA ALA A 22 23.30 -11.83 -4.86
C ALA A 22 22.34 -12.19 -3.73
N ASP A 23 22.81 -13.17 -2.95
CA ASP A 23 22.33 -13.64 -1.67
C ASP A 23 21.44 -12.68 -0.87
N ALA A 24 20.15 -13.01 -0.80
CA ALA A 24 19.22 -12.53 0.21
C ALA A 24 19.45 -13.20 1.59
N SER A 25 20.71 -13.50 1.92
CA SER A 25 21.08 -14.34 3.07
C SER A 25 21.99 -13.63 4.08
N VAL A 26 22.40 -12.38 3.83
CA VAL A 26 23.42 -11.69 4.67
C VAL A 26 22.85 -10.57 5.56
N VAL A 27 21.55 -10.25 5.50
CA VAL A 27 20.98 -9.12 6.28
C VAL A 27 20.05 -9.57 7.43
N LEU A 28 20.01 -10.86 7.78
CA LEU A 28 19.07 -11.39 8.79
C LEU A 28 19.70 -12.01 10.04
N ASN A 29 20.99 -11.76 10.30
CA ASN A 29 21.72 -12.31 11.46
C ASN A 29 22.24 -11.26 12.46
N GLN A 30 21.73 -10.02 12.47
CA GLN A 30 22.15 -9.00 13.46
C GLN A 30 21.03 -8.42 14.35
N LEU A 31 19.82 -8.98 14.33
CA LEU A 31 18.70 -8.45 15.13
C LEU A 31 17.87 -9.51 15.88
N ARG A 32 18.43 -10.70 16.09
CA ARG A 32 17.81 -11.73 16.96
C ARG A 32 18.66 -12.02 18.19
N GLY A 33 18.16 -11.57 19.33
CA GLY A 33 18.10 -12.39 20.53
C GLY A 33 19.38 -12.54 21.35
N ASN A 34 19.73 -11.50 22.11
CA ASN A 34 20.38 -11.70 23.41
C ASN A 34 19.32 -11.65 24.51
N ILE A 35 18.55 -12.73 24.62
CA ILE A 35 17.82 -13.11 25.82
C ILE A 35 18.04 -14.61 25.98
N ILE A 36 19.00 -14.99 26.82
CA ILE A 36 19.07 -16.32 27.39
C ILE A 36 18.68 -16.19 28.88
N PRO A 37 17.73 -17.01 29.35
CA PRO A 37 17.21 -16.97 30.71
C PRO A 37 18.08 -17.75 31.70
N ASP A 38 17.81 -17.46 32.97
CA ASP A 38 18.10 -18.23 34.18
C ASP A 38 18.83 -19.56 34.01
N ASN A 39 20.03 -19.62 34.60
CA ASN A 39 20.46 -20.85 35.24
C ASN A 39 20.82 -20.57 36.69
N THR A 40 19.95 -21.08 37.55
CA THR A 40 20.16 -21.41 38.94
C THR A 40 21.59 -21.86 39.22
N ASN A 41 22.30 -21.11 40.06
CA ASN A 41 23.36 -21.67 40.90
C ASN A 41 23.24 -21.06 42.29
N SER A 42 22.64 -21.88 43.16
CA SER A 42 22.60 -21.72 44.61
C SER A 42 24.02 -21.80 45.16
N GLU A 43 24.61 -20.66 45.49
CA GLU A 43 25.83 -20.61 46.30
C GLU A 43 25.43 -20.47 47.76
N SER A 44 25.34 -21.61 48.44
CA SER A 44 25.28 -21.69 49.91
C SER A 44 26.65 -21.30 50.49
N PRO A 45 26.73 -20.44 51.52
CA PRO A 45 27.93 -20.33 52.32
C PRO A 45 28.07 -21.59 53.19
N ALA A 46 29.22 -22.26 53.04
CA ALA A 46 29.65 -23.39 53.83
C ALA A 46 29.77 -23.01 55.31
N MET A 47 28.82 -23.49 56.13
CA MET A 47 28.91 -23.46 57.58
C MET A 47 29.60 -24.76 58.03
N GLY A 48 30.91 -24.67 58.27
CA GLY A 48 31.72 -25.77 58.78
C GLY A 48 31.25 -26.22 60.15
N LYS A 49 30.83 -27.49 60.24
CA LYS A 49 30.76 -28.25 61.48
C LYS A 49 32.19 -28.57 61.92
N ASN A 50 32.56 -28.20 63.14
CA ASN A 50 33.57 -28.91 63.90
C ASN A 50 32.96 -29.33 65.23
N THR A 51 33.08 -30.63 65.47
CA THR A 51 32.59 -31.40 66.60
C THR A 51 33.82 -31.79 67.44
N GLU A 52 33.61 -31.93 68.75
CA GLU A 52 34.45 -32.62 69.74
C GLU A 52 35.75 -31.96 70.25
N ASP A 53 35.73 -31.63 71.54
CA ASP A 53 36.68 -32.04 72.59
C ASP A 53 36.08 -31.53 73.92
N ILE A 54 35.36 -32.33 74.72
CA ILE A 54 35.80 -33.34 75.71
C ILE A 54 36.68 -32.76 76.84
N LEU A 55 36.06 -32.76 78.03
CA LEU A 55 36.54 -32.65 79.43
C LEU A 55 36.84 -31.27 80.03
N PRO A 56 36.21 -31.01 81.19
CA PRO A 56 36.95 -30.58 82.38
C PRO A 56 36.73 -31.55 83.57
N PRO A 57 37.69 -31.66 84.51
CA PRO A 57 37.54 -32.52 85.67
C PRO A 57 36.92 -31.80 86.88
N ALA A 58 36.05 -32.57 87.55
CA ALA A 58 35.93 -32.85 88.98
C ALA A 58 35.75 -31.73 90.02
N ASP A 59 34.69 -31.98 90.81
CA ASP A 59 34.50 -31.72 92.23
C ASP A 59 34.38 -30.27 92.74
N MET A 60 33.16 -29.93 93.18
CA MET A 60 32.91 -29.73 94.61
C MET A 60 31.42 -29.84 94.94
N ASN A 61 31.14 -30.76 95.87
CA ASN A 61 29.93 -30.85 96.69
C ASN A 61 29.52 -29.48 97.26
N VAL A 62 28.26 -29.06 97.04
CA VAL A 62 27.44 -28.39 98.06
C VAL A 62 25.99 -28.83 97.88
N ARG A 63 25.54 -29.70 98.79
CA ARG A 63 24.13 -29.88 99.13
C ARG A 63 23.68 -28.60 99.81
N ASP A 64 22.64 -27.95 99.29
CA ASP A 64 21.76 -27.13 100.11
C ASP A 64 20.32 -27.38 99.66
N GLU A 65 19.54 -27.85 100.63
CA GLU A 65 18.10 -28.06 100.57
C GLU A 65 17.41 -26.69 100.46
N ILE A 66 16.66 -26.45 99.38
CA ILE A 66 15.76 -25.29 99.26
C ILE A 66 14.33 -25.81 99.03
N PRO A 67 13.35 -25.32 99.81
CA PRO A 67 12.02 -25.92 99.96
C PRO A 67 11.12 -25.73 98.73
N PRO A 68 10.08 -26.56 98.58
CA PRO A 68 9.25 -26.59 97.38
C PRO A 68 8.18 -25.49 97.42
N ASP A 69 8.46 -24.27 96.92
CA ASP A 69 7.41 -23.33 96.50
C ASP A 69 7.86 -22.09 95.65
N THR A 70 9.05 -22.09 95.03
CA THR A 70 9.58 -20.91 94.27
C THR A 70 9.73 -21.09 92.76
N ASP A 71 9.60 -22.31 92.23
CA ASP A 71 9.79 -22.60 90.81
C ASP A 71 8.59 -22.15 89.93
N GLU A 72 7.39 -22.08 90.49
CA GLU A 72 6.20 -21.60 89.77
C GLU A 72 6.25 -20.09 89.49
N ILE A 73 6.79 -19.30 90.42
CA ILE A 73 6.88 -17.83 90.26
C ILE A 73 7.92 -17.47 89.20
N ARG A 74 9.02 -18.24 89.13
CA ARG A 74 10.10 -18.02 88.16
C ARG A 74 9.67 -18.36 86.73
N ARG A 75 8.93 -19.47 86.55
CA ARG A 75 8.34 -19.84 85.26
C ARG A 75 7.33 -18.82 84.76
N LYS A 76 6.46 -18.29 85.65
CA LYS A 76 5.50 -17.24 85.27
C LYS A 76 6.18 -15.93 84.85
N LEU A 77 7.27 -15.54 85.51
CA LEU A 77 8.02 -14.33 85.13
C LEU A 77 8.78 -14.50 83.80
N GLU A 78 9.29 -15.70 83.53
CA GLU A 78 9.95 -16.05 82.27
C GLU A 78 8.95 -16.12 81.10
N ASP A 79 7.74 -16.64 81.33
CA ASP A 79 6.65 -16.67 80.37
C ASP A 79 6.16 -15.24 80.02
N GLU A 80 5.99 -14.36 81.00
CA GLU A 80 5.61 -12.96 80.77
C GLU A 80 6.70 -12.18 80.02
N ALA A 81 7.98 -12.42 80.32
CA ALA A 81 9.10 -11.78 79.62
C ALA A 81 9.23 -12.27 78.16
N ALA A 82 8.95 -13.56 77.90
CA ALA A 82 8.90 -14.11 76.54
C ALA A 82 7.77 -13.48 75.71
N ASP A 83 6.60 -13.29 76.30
CA ASP A 83 5.44 -12.65 75.66
C ASP A 83 5.71 -11.19 75.27
N ILE A 84 6.38 -10.42 76.14
CA ILE A 84 6.76 -9.04 75.84
C ILE A 84 7.72 -8.99 74.63
N LYS A 85 8.69 -9.89 74.59
CA LYS A 85 9.67 -9.99 73.49
C LYS A 85 9.01 -10.40 72.17
N ILE A 86 8.03 -11.30 72.22
CA ILE A 86 7.24 -11.70 71.05
C ILE A 86 6.44 -10.50 70.52
N ARG A 87 5.80 -9.72 71.39
CA ARG A 87 5.06 -8.50 70.99
C ARG A 87 5.96 -7.45 70.36
N GLU A 88 7.16 -7.25 70.91
CA GLU A 88 8.14 -6.31 70.37
C GLU A 88 8.66 -6.74 69.00
N GLN A 89 8.94 -8.03 68.82
CA GLN A 89 9.32 -8.59 67.51
C GLN A 89 8.18 -8.46 66.48
N LEU A 90 6.93 -8.71 66.89
CA LEU A 90 5.76 -8.52 66.03
C LEU A 90 5.55 -7.05 65.63
N ALA A 91 5.79 -6.11 66.55
CA ALA A 91 5.71 -4.68 66.26
C ALA A 91 6.79 -4.25 65.26
N ASN A 92 8.04 -4.69 65.48
CA ASN A 92 9.15 -4.39 64.57
C ASN A 92 8.97 -5.03 63.18
N ALA A 93 8.42 -6.24 63.11
CA ALA A 93 8.08 -6.89 61.85
C ALA A 93 7.02 -6.13 61.05
N LYS A 94 5.96 -5.62 61.71
CA LYS A 94 4.93 -4.80 61.07
C LYS A 94 5.49 -3.48 60.53
N VAL A 95 6.33 -2.80 61.31
CA VAL A 95 6.98 -1.55 60.87
C VAL A 95 7.89 -1.80 59.67
N TRP A 96 8.58 -2.94 59.61
CA TRP A 96 9.40 -3.31 58.47
C TRP A 96 8.55 -3.61 57.23
N GLU A 97 7.42 -4.30 57.39
CA GLU A 97 6.47 -4.59 56.30
C GLU A 97 5.85 -3.30 55.73
N GLU A 98 5.47 -2.34 56.58
CA GLU A 98 4.96 -1.04 56.16
C GLU A 98 6.01 -0.21 55.41
N LYS A 99 7.27 -0.23 55.86
CA LYS A 99 8.37 0.41 55.15
C LYS A 99 8.61 -0.20 53.77
N GLN A 100 8.56 -1.54 53.64
CA GLN A 100 8.69 -2.20 52.34
C GLN A 100 7.56 -1.83 51.39
N LYS A 101 6.31 -1.81 51.87
CA LYS A 101 5.15 -1.38 51.08
C LYS A 101 5.26 0.07 50.62
N ALA A 102 5.75 0.97 51.47
CA ALA A 102 5.96 2.37 51.10
C ALA A 102 7.02 2.52 50.00
N ILE A 103 8.16 1.80 50.13
CA ILE A 103 9.23 1.79 49.14
C ILE A 103 8.75 1.21 47.80
N GLU A 104 7.96 0.14 47.82
CA GLU A 104 7.40 -0.47 46.62
C GLU A 104 6.40 0.44 45.92
N GLN A 105 5.51 1.11 46.66
CA GLN A 105 4.58 2.08 46.10
C GLN A 105 5.30 3.24 45.43
N GLU A 106 6.39 3.73 46.02
CA GLU A 106 7.19 4.81 45.43
C GLU A 106 7.87 4.34 44.13
N ARG A 107 8.46 3.14 44.10
CA ARG A 107 9.03 2.56 42.87
C ARG A 107 7.97 2.37 41.78
N VAL A 108 6.76 1.96 42.13
CA VAL A 108 5.66 1.80 41.16
C VAL A 108 5.23 3.16 40.59
N ARG A 109 5.19 4.22 41.41
CA ARG A 109 4.91 5.58 40.95
C ARG A 109 5.99 6.07 40.00
N GLN A 110 7.26 5.92 40.37
CA GLN A 110 8.39 6.30 39.52
C GLN A 110 8.39 5.54 38.18
N ARG A 111 8.11 4.21 38.19
CA ARG A 111 7.99 3.42 36.96
C ARG A 111 6.87 3.93 36.05
N LYS A 112 5.71 4.25 36.62
CA LYS A 112 4.57 4.78 35.85
C LYS A 112 4.87 6.16 35.25
N GLU A 113 5.65 6.98 35.93
CA GLU A 113 6.04 8.31 35.42
C GLU A 113 7.04 8.20 34.26
N ILE A 114 8.07 7.34 34.42
CA ILE A 114 9.03 7.03 33.36
C ILE A 114 8.33 6.42 32.13
N GLU A 115 7.40 5.48 32.34
CA GLU A 115 6.66 4.85 31.24
C GLU A 115 5.80 5.87 30.47
N ARG A 116 5.14 6.81 31.17
CA ARG A 116 4.39 7.89 30.53
C ARG A 116 5.28 8.86 29.76
N GLU A 117 6.46 9.18 30.28
CA GLU A 117 7.41 10.06 29.61
C GLU A 117 7.94 9.41 28.32
N ILE A 118 8.33 8.13 28.39
CA ILE A 118 8.75 7.33 27.22
C ILE A 118 7.60 7.21 26.21
N GLU A 119 6.37 6.99 26.65
CA GLU A 119 5.22 6.92 25.75
C GLU A 119 4.95 8.28 25.08
N ALA A 120 5.06 9.38 25.82
CA ALA A 120 4.87 10.73 25.28
C ALA A 120 5.97 11.10 24.28
N GLU A 121 7.23 10.79 24.58
CA GLU A 121 8.36 11.01 23.66
C GLU A 121 8.27 10.12 22.42
N SER A 122 7.95 8.83 22.58
CA SER A 122 7.79 7.91 21.44
C SER A 122 6.60 8.27 20.56
N ARG A 123 5.48 8.78 21.12
CA ARG A 123 4.36 9.33 20.34
C ARG A 123 4.77 10.58 19.54
N LYS A 124 5.54 11.49 20.14
CA LYS A 124 6.05 12.69 19.43
C LYS A 124 7.01 12.30 18.30
N GLN A 125 7.92 11.36 18.58
CA GLN A 125 8.93 10.94 17.61
C GLN A 125 8.33 10.11 16.46
N SER A 126 7.37 9.23 16.75
CA SER A 126 6.68 8.42 15.74
C SER A 126 5.77 9.27 14.84
N ALA A 127 5.03 10.24 15.40
CA ALA A 127 4.18 11.14 14.63
C ALA A 127 4.99 12.01 13.66
N SER A 128 6.17 12.48 14.07
CA SER A 128 7.07 13.27 13.21
C SER A 128 7.63 12.44 12.04
N ARG A 129 8.09 11.21 12.30
CA ARG A 129 8.58 10.30 11.25
C ARG A 129 7.47 9.89 10.29
N TRP A 130 6.26 9.63 10.78
CA TRP A 130 5.12 9.27 9.94
C TRP A 130 4.70 10.42 9.03
N LYS A 131 4.61 11.66 9.53
CA LYS A 131 4.32 12.85 8.70
C LYS A 131 5.35 13.05 7.61
N ARG A 132 6.64 12.88 7.91
CA ARG A 132 7.71 12.98 6.90
C ARG A 132 7.59 11.88 5.85
N ASN A 133 7.37 10.63 6.27
CA ASN A 133 7.24 9.51 5.34
C ASN A 133 5.98 9.64 4.48
N ALA A 134 4.87 10.12 5.04
CA ALA A 134 3.64 10.42 4.31
C ALA A 134 3.86 11.56 3.30
N GLY A 135 4.58 12.61 3.67
CA GLY A 135 4.94 13.70 2.76
C GLY A 135 5.82 13.24 1.60
N ILE A 136 6.83 12.41 1.87
CA ILE A 136 7.68 11.82 0.82
C ILE A 136 6.85 10.90 -0.08
N GLY A 137 5.98 10.05 0.49
CA GLY A 137 5.10 9.19 -0.28
C GLY A 137 4.17 9.97 -1.21
N ALA A 138 3.55 11.03 -0.71
CA ALA A 138 2.72 11.91 -1.53
C ALA A 138 3.51 12.59 -2.65
N ALA A 139 4.72 13.08 -2.36
CA ALA A 139 5.59 13.68 -3.38
C ALA A 139 5.96 12.68 -4.49
N ILE A 140 6.29 11.44 -4.13
CA ILE A 140 6.58 10.37 -5.11
C ILE A 140 5.36 10.11 -6.00
N ILE A 141 4.16 10.01 -5.41
CA ILE A 141 2.93 9.79 -6.18
C ILE A 141 2.70 10.94 -7.16
N ILE A 142 2.88 12.19 -6.74
CA ILE A 142 2.74 13.37 -7.61
C ILE A 142 3.75 13.30 -8.77
N VAL A 143 5.01 12.92 -8.50
CA VAL A 143 6.03 12.77 -9.55
C VAL A 143 5.64 11.66 -10.53
N ILE A 144 5.12 10.53 -10.05
CA ILE A 144 4.64 9.44 -10.91
C ILE A 144 3.48 9.90 -11.78
N ILE A 145 2.49 10.61 -11.21
CA ILE A 145 1.36 11.14 -11.99
C ILE A 145 1.83 12.14 -13.04
N ALA A 146 2.73 13.06 -12.65
CA ALA A 146 3.29 14.04 -13.58
C ALA A 146 4.06 13.36 -14.72
N ALA A 147 4.88 12.35 -14.41
CA ALA A 147 5.61 11.59 -15.41
C ALA A 147 4.68 10.74 -16.29
N ALA A 148 3.59 10.21 -15.74
CA ALA A 148 2.57 9.49 -16.51
C ALA A 148 1.90 10.41 -17.54
N LEU A 149 1.52 11.63 -17.13
CA LEU A 149 0.94 12.63 -18.03
C LEU A 149 1.93 13.08 -19.12
N LEU A 150 3.21 13.27 -18.78
CA LEU A 150 4.25 13.66 -19.74
C LEU A 150 4.59 12.55 -20.74
N THR A 151 4.43 11.27 -20.36
CA THR A 151 4.73 10.11 -21.22
C THR A 151 3.50 9.47 -21.83
N PHE A 152 2.32 10.02 -21.56
CA PHE A 152 1.07 9.57 -22.15
C PHE A 152 1.10 9.82 -23.66
N SER A 153 0.97 8.76 -24.44
CA SER A 153 0.98 8.81 -25.90
C SER A 153 -0.18 8.01 -26.45
N VAL A 154 -0.99 8.67 -27.27
CA VAL A 154 -2.09 8.06 -28.02
C VAL A 154 -1.72 8.14 -29.49
N GLN A 155 -1.78 7.00 -30.16
CA GLN A 155 -1.59 6.91 -31.60
C GLN A 155 -2.83 6.24 -32.19
N PRO A 156 -3.81 7.04 -32.65
CA PRO A 156 -5.06 6.50 -33.18
C PRO A 156 -4.95 6.11 -34.67
N ASP A 157 -3.94 6.62 -35.40
CA ASP A 157 -3.83 6.47 -36.85
C ASP A 157 -2.76 5.48 -37.31
N LEU A 158 -2.63 4.32 -36.65
CA LEU A 158 -1.78 3.25 -37.17
C LEU A 158 -2.56 2.41 -38.20
N PRO A 159 -1.87 1.74 -39.14
CA PRO A 159 -2.51 0.75 -40.00
C PRO A 159 -3.06 -0.40 -39.15
N ALA A 160 -4.28 -0.83 -39.47
CA ALA A 160 -4.91 -1.99 -38.85
C ALA A 160 -4.12 -3.28 -39.11
N THR A 161 -4.22 -4.21 -38.16
CA THR A 161 -3.55 -5.52 -38.21
C THR A 161 -4.52 -6.69 -38.32
N GLY A 162 -5.80 -6.49 -37.98
CA GLY A 162 -6.86 -7.49 -38.07
C GLY A 162 -8.03 -7.04 -38.93
N ASP A 163 -8.70 -8.03 -39.52
CA ASP A 163 -9.80 -7.83 -40.48
C ASP A 163 -11.20 -8.06 -39.87
N SER A 164 -11.30 -8.36 -38.56
CA SER A 164 -12.57 -8.70 -37.89
C SER A 164 -12.88 -7.80 -36.70
N PHE A 165 -14.07 -7.21 -36.65
CA PHE A 165 -14.51 -6.29 -35.59
C PHE A 165 -15.73 -6.85 -34.83
N PRO A 166 -15.55 -7.81 -33.89
CA PRO A 166 -16.66 -8.46 -33.21
C PRO A 166 -17.37 -7.58 -32.17
N TYR A 167 -16.76 -6.48 -31.74
CA TYR A 167 -17.33 -5.58 -30.73
C TYR A 167 -17.87 -4.32 -31.40
N VAL A 168 -19.13 -3.97 -31.16
CA VAL A 168 -19.77 -2.78 -31.71
C VAL A 168 -20.34 -1.94 -30.58
N SER A 169 -19.96 -0.67 -30.55
CA SER A 169 -20.53 0.33 -29.65
C SER A 169 -21.22 1.43 -30.46
N SER A 170 -22.45 1.75 -30.10
CA SER A 170 -23.28 2.71 -30.83
C SER A 170 -23.51 3.98 -30.02
N TYR A 171 -23.39 5.12 -30.68
CA TYR A 171 -23.47 6.44 -30.07
C TYR A 171 -24.28 7.40 -30.95
N ASN A 172 -25.10 8.26 -30.34
CA ASN A 172 -25.63 9.44 -31.00
C ASN A 172 -24.61 10.57 -30.88
N MET A 173 -24.47 11.34 -31.94
CA MET A 173 -23.40 12.28 -32.08
C MET A 173 -23.86 13.52 -32.84
N ARG A 174 -23.69 14.69 -32.24
CA ARG A 174 -24.10 15.97 -32.85
C ARG A 174 -22.92 16.76 -33.35
N ILE A 175 -22.70 16.75 -34.66
CA ILE A 175 -21.56 17.40 -35.29
C ILE A 175 -21.97 18.83 -35.69
N PRO A 176 -21.24 19.88 -35.24
CA PRO A 176 -21.49 21.26 -35.66
C PRO A 176 -21.33 21.44 -37.18
N GLN A 177 -22.15 22.32 -37.75
CA GLN A 177 -22.10 22.59 -39.19
C GLN A 177 -20.85 23.42 -39.56
N ALA A 178 -20.19 23.03 -40.65
CA ALA A 178 -19.02 23.70 -41.22
C ALA A 178 -17.80 23.83 -40.28
N GLU A 179 -17.77 23.05 -39.21
CA GLU A 179 -16.65 22.95 -38.28
C GLU A 179 -15.99 21.58 -38.44
N SER A 180 -14.65 21.57 -38.37
CA SER A 180 -13.87 20.35 -38.45
C SER A 180 -13.81 19.71 -37.08
N VAL A 181 -14.18 18.45 -37.01
CA VAL A 181 -14.18 17.65 -35.77
C VAL A 181 -13.22 16.47 -35.96
N ASP A 182 -12.29 16.30 -35.03
CA ASP A 182 -11.24 15.28 -35.14
C ASP A 182 -11.64 13.94 -34.53
N PHE A 183 -12.02 12.99 -35.39
CA PHE A 183 -12.35 11.62 -35.01
C PHE A 183 -11.09 10.77 -34.94
N ALA A 184 -10.55 10.59 -33.73
CA ALA A 184 -9.35 9.76 -33.53
C ALA A 184 -8.22 10.16 -34.51
N GLY A 185 -7.97 11.48 -34.64
CA GLY A 185 -6.97 12.06 -35.55
C GLY A 185 -7.41 12.22 -37.01
N ILE A 186 -8.66 11.93 -37.34
CA ILE A 186 -9.24 12.12 -38.68
C ILE A 186 -10.16 13.34 -38.65
N PRO A 187 -9.79 14.45 -39.33
CA PRO A 187 -10.67 15.61 -39.40
C PRO A 187 -11.87 15.28 -40.28
N VAL A 188 -13.07 15.43 -39.73
CA VAL A 188 -14.33 15.27 -40.44
C VAL A 188 -15.09 16.60 -40.37
N THR A 189 -15.45 17.11 -41.55
CA THR A 189 -16.24 18.34 -41.68
C THR A 189 -17.57 17.99 -42.31
N VAL A 190 -18.66 18.44 -41.68
CA VAL A 190 -20.03 18.24 -42.18
C VAL A 190 -20.59 19.58 -42.63
N SER A 191 -21.04 19.65 -43.88
CA SER A 191 -21.63 20.87 -44.46
C SER A 191 -22.93 20.55 -45.17
N GLY A 192 -24.00 21.26 -44.85
CA GLY A 192 -25.33 21.01 -45.40
C GLY A 192 -26.41 21.22 -44.36
N THR A 193 -27.64 21.34 -44.84
CA THR A 193 -28.83 21.59 -44.01
C THR A 193 -30.02 20.82 -44.59
N GLY A 194 -30.89 20.31 -43.71
CA GLY A 194 -32.08 19.55 -44.10
C GLY A 194 -31.80 18.05 -44.21
N ASP A 195 -32.27 17.43 -45.30
CA ASP A 195 -32.25 15.98 -45.49
C ASP A 195 -30.96 15.44 -46.15
N LYS A 196 -30.02 16.34 -46.47
CA LYS A 196 -28.76 16.00 -47.12
C LYS A 196 -27.61 16.80 -46.56
N VAL A 197 -26.48 16.13 -46.40
CA VAL A 197 -25.23 16.73 -45.94
C VAL A 197 -24.06 16.23 -46.76
N ILE A 198 -23.07 17.08 -46.95
CA ILE A 198 -21.80 16.77 -47.56
C ILE A 198 -20.80 16.55 -46.42
N VAL A 199 -20.27 15.34 -46.33
CA VAL A 199 -19.25 14.96 -45.35
C VAL A 199 -17.90 14.90 -46.05
N SER A 200 -16.95 15.73 -45.62
CA SER A 200 -15.57 15.68 -46.06
C SER A 200 -14.72 15.01 -44.98
N ILE A 201 -13.96 13.99 -45.36
CA ILE A 201 -13.05 13.25 -44.48
C ILE A 201 -11.62 13.61 -44.89
N SER A 202 -10.79 14.03 -43.94
CA SER A 202 -9.39 14.42 -44.17
C SER A 202 -9.20 15.52 -45.22
N GLY A 203 -10.18 16.41 -45.39
CA GLY A 203 -10.16 17.45 -46.43
C GLY A 203 -10.31 16.92 -47.87
N GLY A 204 -10.74 15.66 -48.03
CA GLY A 204 -11.02 15.05 -49.32
C GLY A 204 -12.30 15.57 -49.98
N LEU A 205 -12.58 15.05 -51.19
CA LEU A 205 -13.83 15.33 -51.91
C LEU A 205 -15.02 14.92 -51.03
N GLY A 206 -15.85 15.90 -50.68
CA GLY A 206 -17.02 15.68 -49.84
C GLY A 206 -18.00 14.69 -50.49
N THR A 207 -18.48 13.73 -49.70
CA THR A 207 -19.51 12.78 -50.13
C THR A 207 -20.86 13.29 -49.67
N GLU A 208 -21.80 13.49 -50.61
CA GLU A 208 -23.19 13.81 -50.29
C GLU A 208 -23.88 12.55 -49.76
N ILE A 209 -24.50 12.68 -48.59
CA ILE A 209 -25.28 11.63 -47.95
C ILE A 209 -26.66 12.15 -47.56
N GLY A 210 -27.68 11.32 -47.76
CA GLY A 210 -29.05 11.56 -47.34
C GLY A 210 -29.35 11.04 -45.93
N VAL A 211 -30.49 11.45 -45.37
CA VAL A 211 -30.99 10.89 -44.10
C VAL A 211 -31.19 9.38 -44.23
N GLY A 212 -30.63 8.62 -43.29
CA GLY A 212 -30.65 7.15 -43.25
C GLY A 212 -29.51 6.50 -44.01
N GLU A 213 -28.69 7.25 -44.76
CA GLU A 213 -27.53 6.70 -45.45
C GLU A 213 -26.34 6.53 -44.50
N LYS A 214 -25.57 5.45 -44.74
CA LYS A 214 -24.38 5.09 -43.97
C LYS A 214 -23.13 5.51 -44.72
N ILE A 215 -22.22 6.16 -44.02
CA ILE A 215 -20.88 6.50 -44.50
C ILE A 215 -19.82 5.91 -43.57
N THR A 216 -18.79 5.35 -44.16
CA THR A 216 -17.61 4.90 -43.42
C THR A 216 -16.68 6.10 -43.23
N LEU A 217 -16.55 6.58 -41.99
CA LEU A 217 -15.72 7.74 -41.67
C LEU A 217 -14.22 7.41 -41.62
N SER A 218 -13.89 6.16 -41.32
CA SER A 218 -12.50 5.70 -41.23
C SER A 218 -12.35 4.33 -41.89
N SER A 219 -11.31 4.18 -42.69
CA SER A 219 -10.75 2.84 -42.99
C SER A 219 -10.35 2.15 -41.67
N PRO A 220 -10.22 0.81 -41.66
CA PRO A 220 -9.63 0.09 -40.54
C PRO A 220 -8.32 0.73 -40.06
N LYS A 221 -8.30 1.22 -38.82
CA LYS A 221 -7.13 1.82 -38.18
C LYS A 221 -6.84 1.12 -36.87
N ARG A 222 -5.64 1.29 -36.37
CA ARG A 222 -5.16 0.75 -35.11
C ARG A 222 -4.90 1.86 -34.12
N MET A 223 -5.56 1.75 -32.97
CA MET A 223 -5.35 2.62 -31.83
C MET A 223 -4.38 1.96 -30.84
N VAL A 224 -3.33 2.67 -30.48
CA VAL A 224 -2.37 2.25 -29.47
C VAL A 224 -2.25 3.34 -28.40
N ILE A 225 -2.54 2.98 -27.15
CA ILE A 225 -2.42 3.86 -25.98
C ILE A 225 -1.24 3.38 -25.13
N ARG A 226 -0.26 4.27 -24.91
CA ARG A 226 0.96 3.98 -24.16
C ARG A 226 1.16 4.96 -23.01
N ILE A 227 1.67 4.46 -21.89
CA ILE A 227 2.15 5.26 -20.75
C ILE A 227 3.49 4.68 -20.32
N PHE A 228 4.49 5.54 -20.04
CA PHE A 228 5.85 5.09 -19.73
C PHE A 228 6.46 4.16 -20.81
N GLY A 229 6.05 4.30 -22.07
CA GLY A 229 6.47 3.42 -23.16
C GLY A 229 5.82 2.03 -23.16
N ILE A 230 5.04 1.69 -22.14
CA ILE A 230 4.28 0.42 -22.03
C ILE A 230 2.93 0.59 -22.72
N THR A 231 2.56 -0.36 -23.58
CA THR A 231 1.24 -0.40 -24.21
C THR A 231 0.19 -0.80 -23.17
N LEU A 232 -0.74 0.10 -22.87
CA LEU A 232 -1.87 -0.18 -21.99
C LEU A 232 -3.05 -0.76 -22.76
N PHE A 233 -3.28 -0.27 -23.97
CA PHE A 233 -4.37 -0.72 -24.81
C PHE A 233 -3.97 -0.66 -26.27
N GLU A 234 -4.37 -1.69 -27.03
CA GLU A 234 -4.20 -1.78 -28.46
C GLU A 234 -5.44 -2.45 -29.04
N SER A 235 -6.10 -1.78 -29.97
CA SER A 235 -7.25 -2.32 -30.70
C SER A 235 -7.32 -1.69 -32.08
N ASP A 236 -7.76 -2.50 -33.04
CA ASP A 236 -8.15 -1.99 -34.34
C ASP A 236 -9.61 -1.53 -34.23
N TYR A 237 -9.94 -0.48 -34.98
CA TYR A 237 -11.25 0.13 -35.00
C TYR A 237 -11.65 0.59 -36.41
N GLN A 238 -12.97 0.62 -36.62
CA GLN A 238 -13.61 1.16 -37.80
C GLN A 238 -14.82 1.96 -37.35
N ILE A 239 -15.01 3.15 -37.95
CA ILE A 239 -16.11 4.06 -37.60
C ILE A 239 -17.06 4.15 -38.77
N VAL A 240 -18.33 3.84 -38.52
CA VAL A 240 -19.43 3.98 -39.48
C VAL A 240 -20.44 4.95 -38.89
N ALA A 241 -20.83 5.96 -39.66
CA ALA A 241 -21.82 6.94 -39.26
C ALA A 241 -23.06 6.87 -40.17
N THR A 242 -24.23 7.06 -39.59
CA THR A 242 -25.51 7.15 -40.29
C THR A 242 -26.08 8.53 -40.01
N PHE A 243 -26.36 9.30 -41.07
CA PHE A 243 -26.95 10.63 -40.91
C PHE A 243 -28.43 10.51 -40.53
N ARG A 244 -28.85 11.12 -39.42
CA ARG A 244 -30.24 11.08 -38.94
C ARG A 244 -31.03 12.34 -39.28
N GLY A 245 -30.34 13.45 -39.56
CA GLY A 245 -30.95 14.71 -39.94
C GLY A 245 -30.29 15.92 -39.31
N TYR A 246 -30.71 17.10 -39.76
CA TYR A 246 -30.26 18.38 -39.22
C TYR A 246 -31.16 18.82 -38.06
N VAL A 247 -30.55 19.31 -36.98
CA VAL A 247 -31.24 19.84 -35.79
C VAL A 247 -31.16 21.38 -35.82
N PRO A 248 -32.24 22.09 -36.23
CA PRO A 248 -32.19 23.54 -36.44
C PRO A 248 -31.98 24.34 -35.16
N GLN A 249 -32.40 23.78 -34.01
CA GLN A 249 -32.34 24.45 -32.71
C GLN A 249 -30.91 24.65 -32.22
N THR A 250 -30.00 23.75 -32.59
CA THR A 250 -28.60 23.77 -32.15
C THR A 250 -27.61 23.99 -33.29
N ASN A 251 -28.09 24.14 -34.53
CA ASN A 251 -27.26 24.26 -35.73
C ASN A 251 -26.27 23.09 -35.90
N GLN A 252 -26.72 21.88 -35.54
CA GLN A 252 -25.91 20.66 -35.55
C GLN A 252 -26.57 19.58 -36.41
N ASN A 253 -25.74 18.68 -36.92
CA ASN A 253 -26.17 17.49 -37.66
C ASN A 253 -26.13 16.28 -36.73
N ASP A 254 -27.22 15.53 -36.66
CA ASP A 254 -27.34 14.33 -35.84
C ASP A 254 -26.89 13.09 -36.61
N PHE A 255 -25.96 12.35 -36.02
CA PHE A 255 -25.39 11.13 -36.56
C PHE A 255 -25.52 10.00 -35.54
N ALA A 256 -26.00 8.84 -35.99
CA ALA A 256 -25.78 7.60 -35.28
C ALA A 256 -24.41 7.06 -35.70
N VAL A 257 -23.48 6.89 -34.77
CA VAL A 257 -22.11 6.41 -35.00
C VAL A 257 -21.89 5.05 -34.35
N ALA A 258 -21.43 4.08 -35.13
CA ALA A 258 -21.08 2.74 -34.69
C ALA A 258 -19.56 2.62 -34.76
N VAL A 259 -18.95 2.39 -33.60
CA VAL A 259 -17.52 2.12 -33.45
C VAL A 259 -17.36 0.61 -33.35
N MET A 260 -16.80 0.01 -34.39
CA MET A 260 -16.52 -1.41 -34.46
C MET A 260 -15.07 -1.65 -34.09
N THR A 261 -14.78 -2.58 -33.17
CA THR A 261 -13.44 -2.78 -32.59
C THR A 261 -13.06 -4.26 -32.50
N THR A 262 -11.76 -4.56 -32.57
CA THR A 262 -11.24 -5.93 -32.36
C THR A 262 -11.25 -6.35 -30.90
N ARG A 263 -11.12 -5.39 -29.98
CA ARG A 263 -11.16 -5.62 -28.53
C ARG A 263 -12.18 -4.69 -27.87
N PRO A 264 -12.83 -5.13 -26.77
CA PRO A 264 -13.76 -4.28 -26.05
C PRO A 264 -13.02 -3.03 -25.57
N VAL A 265 -13.52 -1.86 -25.97
CA VAL A 265 -12.95 -0.57 -25.57
C VAL A 265 -13.33 -0.32 -24.10
N PRO A 266 -12.35 -0.15 -23.20
CA PRO A 266 -12.63 0.23 -21.83
C PRO A 266 -13.31 1.60 -21.76
N GLU A 267 -14.20 1.81 -20.80
CA GLU A 267 -14.91 3.10 -20.64
C GLU A 267 -13.95 4.30 -20.57
N TRP A 268 -12.82 4.15 -19.88
CA TRP A 268 -11.81 5.20 -19.76
C TRP A 268 -11.18 5.60 -21.11
N ALA A 269 -11.18 4.70 -22.10
CA ALA A 269 -10.60 4.91 -23.42
C ALA A 269 -11.60 5.46 -24.44
N VAL A 270 -12.90 5.53 -24.10
CA VAL A 270 -13.95 6.02 -25.01
C VAL A 270 -13.70 7.48 -25.41
N ASN A 271 -13.29 8.31 -24.45
CA ASN A 271 -12.95 9.71 -24.68
C ASN A 271 -11.74 9.93 -25.60
N VAL A 272 -10.97 8.88 -25.89
CA VAL A 272 -9.82 8.95 -26.80
C VAL A 272 -10.25 8.76 -28.25
N ILE A 273 -11.31 7.98 -28.49
CA ILE A 273 -11.85 7.71 -29.83
C ILE A 273 -12.84 8.81 -30.23
N MET A 274 -13.56 9.35 -29.24
CA MET A 274 -14.55 10.39 -29.46
C MET A 274 -13.90 11.77 -29.51
N PRO A 275 -14.34 12.65 -30.44
CA PRO A 275 -13.83 14.00 -30.53
C PRO A 275 -14.27 14.86 -29.36
N ASP A 276 -13.39 15.77 -28.94
CA ASP A 276 -13.73 16.86 -28.04
C ASP A 276 -14.69 17.85 -28.75
N GLY A 277 -15.69 18.37 -28.03
CA GLY A 277 -16.63 19.38 -28.55
C GLY A 277 -17.88 18.83 -29.24
N VAL A 278 -18.10 17.51 -29.20
CA VAL A 278 -19.31 16.87 -29.72
C VAL A 278 -20.15 16.31 -28.59
N ASP A 279 -21.46 16.56 -28.62
CA ASP A 279 -22.40 15.91 -27.72
C ASP A 279 -22.52 14.44 -28.11
N VAL A 280 -21.94 13.56 -27.29
CA VAL A 280 -22.03 12.11 -27.47
C VAL A 280 -22.91 11.50 -26.40
N THR A 281 -23.94 10.76 -26.84
CA THR A 281 -24.80 9.98 -25.94
C THR A 281 -24.83 8.52 -26.37
N PRO A 282 -24.64 7.55 -25.44
CA PRO A 282 -24.72 6.14 -25.79
C PRO A 282 -26.13 5.77 -26.24
N ILE A 283 -26.23 4.92 -27.27
CA ILE A 283 -27.50 4.36 -27.73
C ILE A 283 -27.45 2.84 -27.71
N SER A 284 -28.62 2.23 -27.49
CA SER A 284 -28.79 0.79 -27.64
C SER A 284 -28.50 0.36 -29.07
N VAL A 285 -27.84 -0.78 -29.24
CA VAL A 285 -27.41 -1.33 -30.53
C VAL A 285 -28.59 -1.56 -31.49
N ASP A 286 -29.80 -1.75 -30.95
CA ASP A 286 -31.04 -1.97 -31.71
C ASP A 286 -31.55 -0.74 -32.49
N THR A 287 -30.87 0.40 -32.37
CA THR A 287 -31.29 1.69 -32.95
C THR A 287 -30.54 2.06 -34.24
N PHE A 288 -29.79 1.12 -34.84
CA PHE A 288 -28.80 1.33 -35.90
C PHE A 288 -29.12 0.64 -37.24
#